data_AF-A0A059XAE6-F1
#
_entry.id   AF-A0A059XAE6-F1
#
_cell.length_a   1.000
_cell.length_b   1.000
_cell.length_c   1.000
_cell.angle_alpha   90.00
_cell.angle_beta   90.00
_cell.angle_gamma   90.00
#
_symmetry.space_group_name_H-M   'P 1'
#
loop_
_entity.id
_entity.type
_entity.pdbx_description
1 polymer ?
#
loop_
_entity_poly.entity_id
_entity_poly.type
_entity_poly.pdbx_seq_one_letter_code
_entity_poly.pdbx_strand_id
1 'polypeptide(L)'
;GKKTPDAVLPLTNYAQAELKAALAYFDTDGKTTLLSEWKRHWLAKDEQGGFIIDGRRVNERLMAASGIYRKYQQNLSENKLYDYDDMIIRAIDTLQNNPELKYSLAERYNFIMLDEFQDTNPAQFKLVQLLSDHPVNEGRPNILAVGDDDQAIYAFQGAEHANMAGFAKH
;
A
#
# COMPACT_ATOMS: atom_id res chain seq x y z
N GLY A 1 12.81 24.98 -4.94
CA GLY A 1 12.69 23.90 -3.94
C GLY A 1 11.40 23.16 -4.17
N LYS A 2 11.45 21.97 -4.77
CA LYS A 2 10.27 21.12 -4.96
C LYS A 2 10.13 20.23 -3.72
N LYS A 3 8.99 20.35 -3.05
CA LYS A 3 8.62 19.57 -1.87
C LYS A 3 8.73 18.08 -2.18
N THR A 4 9.27 17.32 -1.23
CA THR A 4 9.11 15.87 -1.16
C THR A 4 7.62 15.53 -1.24
N PRO A 5 7.21 14.42 -1.89
CA PRO A 5 5.81 14.01 -1.90
C PRO A 5 5.27 13.94 -0.46
N ASP A 6 4.13 14.59 -0.20
CA ASP A 6 3.50 14.76 1.13
C ASP A 6 3.03 13.43 1.79
N ALA A 7 3.45 12.27 1.30
CA ALA A 7 2.90 10.97 1.70
C ALA A 7 3.77 10.15 2.66
N VAL A 8 4.99 10.58 2.97
CA VAL A 8 5.76 9.97 4.08
C VAL A 8 5.94 11.03 5.15
N LEU A 9 4.96 11.11 6.05
CA LEU A 9 5.11 11.90 7.26
C LEU A 9 6.37 11.41 8.00
N PRO A 10 7.19 12.31 8.56
CA PRO A 10 8.28 11.92 9.44
C PRO A 10 7.75 10.92 10.48
N LEU A 11 8.47 9.81 10.71
CA LEU A 11 8.10 8.82 11.73
C LEU A 11 7.83 9.47 13.09
N THR A 12 8.47 10.61 13.37
CA THR A 12 8.21 11.46 14.53
C THR A 12 6.77 11.97 14.61
N ASN A 13 6.15 12.34 13.49
CA ASN A 13 4.78 12.83 13.45
C ASN A 13 3.78 11.70 13.72
N TYR A 14 4.05 10.51 13.19
CA TYR A 14 3.21 9.33 13.45
C TYR A 14 3.33 8.90 14.91
N ALA A 15 4.57 8.76 15.43
CA ALA A 15 4.82 8.46 16.83
C ALA A 15 4.16 9.48 17.76
N GLN A 16 4.18 10.77 17.40
CA GLN A 16 3.54 11.84 18.17
C GLN A 16 2.01 11.74 18.14
N ALA A 17 1.41 11.46 16.99
CA ALA A 17 -0.03 11.31 16.86
C ALA A 17 -0.54 10.10 17.67
N GLU A 18 0.16 8.97 17.58
CA GLU A 18 -0.15 7.76 18.33
C GLU A 18 0.01 7.97 19.85
N LEU A 19 1.07 8.65 20.28
CA LEU A 19 1.26 9.00 21.69
C LEU A 19 0.14 9.91 22.19
N LYS A 20 -0.27 10.89 21.40
CA LYS A 20 -1.36 11.80 21.76
C LYS A 20 -2.68 11.05 21.94
N ALA A 21 -2.97 10.08 21.06
CA ALA A 21 -4.14 9.23 21.19
C ALA A 21 -4.07 8.34 22.46
N ALA A 22 -2.90 7.75 22.72
CA ALA A 22 -2.68 6.94 23.91
C ALA A 22 -2.82 7.74 25.22
N LEU A 23 -2.35 8.99 25.24
CA LEU A 23 -2.55 9.92 26.37
C LEU A 23 -4.01 10.29 26.56
N ALA A 24 -4.73 10.63 25.49
CA ALA A 24 -6.16 10.95 25.57
C ALA A 24 -7.00 9.75 26.09
N TYR A 25 -6.64 8.54 25.67
CA TYR A 25 -7.25 7.31 26.20
C TYR A 25 -6.95 7.12 27.69
N PHE A 26 -5.71 7.37 28.11
CA PHE A 26 -5.35 7.34 29.53
C PHE A 26 -6.13 8.38 30.33
N ASP A 27 -6.28 9.60 29.83
CA ASP A 27 -7.02 10.67 30.50
C ASP A 27 -8.52 10.35 30.64
N THR A 28 -9.07 9.59 29.68
CA THR A 28 -10.50 9.22 29.64
C THR A 28 -10.80 7.98 30.49
N ASP A 29 -9.99 6.92 30.37
CA ASP A 29 -10.27 5.59 30.92
C ASP A 29 -9.32 5.19 32.07
N GLY A 30 -8.28 5.97 32.37
CA GLY A 30 -7.26 5.69 33.38
C GLY A 30 -6.33 4.52 33.04
N LYS A 31 -6.45 3.93 31.86
CA LYS A 31 -5.74 2.71 31.45
C LYS A 31 -4.46 3.04 30.67
N THR A 32 -3.37 2.37 31.04
CA THR A 32 -2.03 2.60 30.45
C THR A 32 -1.67 1.62 29.33
N THR A 33 -2.62 0.83 28.85
CA THR A 33 -2.39 -0.24 27.86
C THR A 33 -1.81 0.32 26.57
N LEU A 34 -2.44 1.35 25.99
CA LEU A 34 -1.98 2.00 24.76
C LEU A 34 -0.63 2.72 24.95
N LEU A 35 -0.37 3.27 26.14
CA LEU A 35 0.93 3.87 26.46
C LEU A 35 2.04 2.80 26.52
N SER A 36 1.72 1.61 27.02
CA SER A 36 2.67 0.49 27.10
C SER A 36 2.94 -0.10 25.73
N GLU A 37 1.92 -0.18 24.88
CA GLU A 37 2.05 -0.57 23.46
C GLU A 37 2.92 0.42 22.69
N TRP A 38 2.63 1.71 22.80
CA TRP A 38 3.41 2.77 22.18
C TRP A 38 4.90 2.69 22.57
N LYS A 39 5.20 2.50 23.87
CA LYS A 39 6.59 2.36 24.34
C LYS A 39 7.30 1.16 23.69
N ARG A 40 6.64 0.02 23.55
CA ARG A 40 7.23 -1.16 22.90
C ARG A 40 7.41 -0.97 21.40
N HIS A 41 6.52 -0.21 20.77
CA HIS A 41 6.57 0.07 19.33
C HIS A 41 7.70 1.03 18.97
N TRP A 42 7.92 2.07 19.79
CA TRP A 42 8.81 3.19 19.46
C TRP A 42 10.13 3.21 20.23
N LEU A 43 10.25 2.48 21.34
CA LEU A 43 11.41 2.55 22.22
C LEU A 43 12.06 1.19 22.44
N ALA A 44 13.38 1.17 22.42
CA ALA A 44 14.23 0.08 22.87
C ALA A 44 14.98 0.51 24.14
N LYS A 45 15.52 -0.46 24.89
CA LYS A 45 16.42 -0.16 26.01
C LYS A 45 17.86 -0.08 25.51
N ASP A 46 18.61 0.91 25.98
CA ASP A 46 20.06 0.97 25.81
C ASP A 46 20.79 0.05 26.81
N GLU A 47 22.13 -0.01 26.72
CA GLU A 47 22.97 -0.83 27.60
C GLU A 47 22.85 -0.47 29.10
N GLN A 48 22.36 0.74 29.40
CA GLN A 48 22.16 1.24 30.77
C GLN A 48 20.69 1.11 31.22
N GLY A 49 19.82 0.53 30.39
CA GLY A 49 18.40 0.33 30.67
C GLY A 49 17.52 1.57 30.41
N GLY A 50 18.08 2.65 29.87
CA GLY A 50 17.35 3.84 29.44
C GLY A 50 16.56 3.58 28.16
N PHE A 51 15.40 4.22 27.99
CA PHE A 51 14.63 4.10 26.75
C PHE A 51 15.19 5.03 25.67
N ILE A 52 15.57 4.46 24.52
CA ILE A 52 15.98 5.15 23.30
C ILE A 52 14.97 4.84 22.18
N ILE A 53 14.88 5.72 21.18
CA ILE A 53 14.04 5.46 20.00
C ILE A 53 14.58 4.24 19.25
N ASP A 54 13.74 3.21 19.12
CA ASP A 54 14.08 2.00 18.39
C ASP A 54 14.20 2.29 16.88
N GLY A 55 15.09 1.58 16.20
CA GLY A 55 15.20 1.65 14.74
C GLY A 55 15.89 2.88 14.16
N ARG A 56 16.57 3.75 14.94
CA ARG A 56 17.32 4.92 14.42
C ARG A 56 18.19 4.59 13.20
N ARG A 57 18.95 3.48 13.27
CA ARG A 57 19.87 3.06 12.20
C ARG A 57 19.15 2.48 10.97
N VAL A 58 17.99 1.85 11.15
CA VAL A 58 17.15 1.38 10.03
C VAL A 58 16.49 2.58 9.35
N ASN A 59 16.00 3.53 10.15
CA ASN A 59 15.41 4.78 9.69
C ASN A 59 16.42 5.64 8.90
N GLU A 60 17.66 5.78 9.38
CA GLU A 60 18.74 6.47 8.65
C GLU A 60 19.01 5.84 7.27
N ARG A 61 19.03 4.50 7.19
CA ARG A 61 19.19 3.78 5.92
C ARG A 61 18.01 4.02 4.98
N LEU A 62 16.77 3.96 5.49
CA LEU A 62 15.56 4.21 4.71
C LEU A 62 15.51 5.66 4.21
N MET A 63 15.91 6.63 5.03
CA MET A 63 15.99 8.04 4.65
C MET A 63 17.04 8.29 3.57
N ALA A 64 18.22 7.66 3.69
CA ALA A 64 19.24 7.71 2.64
C ALA A 64 18.75 7.07 1.33
N ALA A 65 18.11 5.90 1.43
CA ALA A 65 17.52 5.21 0.28
C ALA A 65 16.40 6.04 -0.39
N SER A 66 15.56 6.71 0.38
CA SER A 66 14.49 7.60 -0.12
C SER A 66 15.02 8.72 -1.03
N GLY A 67 16.14 9.34 -0.62
CA GLY A 67 16.81 10.36 -1.42
C GLY A 67 17.32 9.83 -2.76
N ILE A 68 17.87 8.61 -2.76
CA ILE A 68 18.35 7.92 -3.97
C ILE A 68 17.17 7.50 -4.85
N TYR A 69 16.14 6.90 -4.27
CA TYR A 69 14.93 6.45 -4.97
C TYR A 69 14.22 7.61 -5.68
N ARG A 70 14.13 8.78 -5.04
CA ARG A 70 13.56 9.97 -5.69
C ARG A 70 14.36 10.39 -6.94
N LYS A 71 15.70 10.36 -6.86
CA LYS A 71 16.55 10.68 -8.02
C LYS A 71 16.43 9.63 -9.12
N TYR A 72 16.32 8.35 -8.75
CA TYR A 72 16.05 7.26 -9.68
C TYR A 72 14.74 7.48 -10.45
N GLN A 73 13.64 7.72 -9.73
CA GLN A 73 12.32 8.01 -10.31
C GLN A 73 12.33 9.28 -11.19
N GLN A 74 13.05 10.33 -10.79
CA GLN A 74 13.23 11.51 -11.61
C GLN A 74 13.98 11.21 -12.92
N ASN A 75 15.04 10.42 -12.85
CA ASN A 75 15.84 10.04 -14.01
C ASN A 75 15.04 9.15 -14.99
N LEU A 76 14.27 8.19 -14.49
CA LEU A 76 13.33 7.41 -15.31
C LEU A 76 12.35 8.33 -16.06
N SER A 77 11.71 9.25 -15.34
CA SER A 77 10.75 10.19 -15.91
C SER A 77 11.37 11.10 -16.98
N GLU A 78 12.56 11.66 -16.71
CA GLU A 78 13.29 12.52 -17.67
C GLU A 78 13.65 11.78 -18.95
N ASN A 79 13.94 10.48 -18.86
CA ASN A 79 14.24 9.62 -20.01
C ASN A 79 12.99 8.94 -20.62
N LYS A 80 11.79 9.24 -20.12
CA LYS A 80 10.52 8.61 -20.54
C LYS A 80 10.56 7.07 -20.40
N LEU A 81 11.27 6.59 -19.40
CA LEU A 81 11.36 5.18 -19.05
C LEU A 81 10.38 4.86 -17.92
N TYR A 82 9.94 3.60 -17.86
CA TYR A 82 9.09 3.07 -16.80
C TYR A 82 9.65 1.72 -16.38
N ASP A 83 9.63 1.41 -15.09
CA ASP A 83 9.76 0.03 -14.62
C ASP A 83 8.38 -0.66 -14.66
N TYR A 84 8.38 -2.00 -14.51
CA TYR A 84 7.17 -2.81 -14.64
C TYR A 84 6.13 -2.47 -13.57
N ASP A 85 6.56 -2.15 -12.35
CA ASP A 85 5.67 -1.79 -11.24
C ASP A 85 5.04 -0.41 -11.47
N ASP A 86 5.83 0.55 -11.96
CA ASP A 86 5.37 1.90 -12.32
C ASP A 86 4.32 1.88 -13.43
N MET A 87 4.38 0.92 -14.37
CA MET A 87 3.36 0.79 -15.43
C MET A 87 1.97 0.53 -14.84
N ILE A 88 1.87 -0.38 -13.88
CA ILE A 88 0.60 -0.74 -13.25
C ILE A 88 0.07 0.44 -12.43
N ILE A 89 0.93 1.06 -11.61
CA ILE A 89 0.55 2.20 -10.78
C ILE A 89 0.07 3.37 -11.64
N ARG A 90 0.76 3.68 -12.74
CA ARG A 90 0.36 4.76 -13.65
C ARG A 90 -0.93 4.45 -14.38
N ALA A 91 -1.17 3.19 -14.76
CA ALA A 91 -2.44 2.78 -15.36
C ALA A 91 -3.59 3.01 -14.37
N ILE A 92 -3.42 2.61 -13.11
CA ILE A 92 -4.42 2.84 -12.05
C ILE A 92 -4.70 4.33 -11.89
N ASP A 93 -3.66 5.15 -11.69
CA ASP A 93 -3.80 6.60 -11.51
C ASP A 93 -4.50 7.26 -12.71
N THR A 94 -4.14 6.84 -13.93
CA THR A 94 -4.75 7.36 -15.16
C THR A 94 -6.25 7.02 -15.23
N LEU A 95 -6.63 5.78 -14.92
CA LEU A 95 -8.04 5.36 -14.95
C LEU A 95 -8.88 5.98 -13.84
N GLN A 96 -8.29 6.22 -12.67
CA GLN A 96 -8.97 6.92 -11.57
C GLN A 96 -9.23 8.38 -11.90
N ASN A 97 -8.29 9.04 -12.57
CA ASN A 97 -8.38 10.46 -12.91
C ASN A 97 -9.07 10.73 -14.26
N ASN A 98 -9.35 9.69 -15.07
CA ASN A 98 -10.00 9.82 -16.37
C ASN A 98 -11.18 8.83 -16.54
N PRO A 99 -12.39 9.20 -16.07
CA PRO A 99 -13.58 8.34 -16.16
C PRO A 99 -13.97 7.97 -17.59
N GLU A 100 -13.77 8.87 -18.56
CA GLU A 100 -14.10 8.60 -19.97
C GLU A 100 -13.25 7.45 -20.51
N LEU A 101 -11.93 7.51 -20.28
CA LEU A 101 -11.03 6.42 -20.66
C LEU A 101 -11.37 5.12 -19.93
N LYS A 102 -11.65 5.20 -18.61
CA LYS A 102 -12.06 4.05 -17.81
C LYS A 102 -13.29 3.36 -18.42
N TYR A 103 -14.35 4.10 -18.70
CA TYR A 103 -15.59 3.52 -19.23
C TYR A 103 -15.42 3.02 -20.66
N SER A 104 -14.65 3.71 -21.50
CA SER A 104 -14.33 3.23 -22.85
C SER A 104 -13.58 1.89 -22.83
N LEU A 105 -12.64 1.72 -21.89
CA LEU A 105 -11.93 0.46 -21.73
C LEU A 105 -12.81 -0.62 -21.11
N ALA A 106 -13.67 -0.28 -20.15
CA ALA A 106 -14.60 -1.22 -19.55
C ALA A 106 -15.62 -1.76 -20.57
N GLU A 107 -16.12 -0.90 -21.46
CA GLU A 107 -16.99 -1.29 -22.58
C GLU A 107 -16.25 -2.16 -23.61
N ARG A 108 -14.94 -1.95 -23.78
CA ARG A 108 -14.11 -2.80 -24.63
C ARG A 108 -13.85 -4.17 -24.00
N TYR A 109 -13.62 -4.23 -22.69
CA TYR A 109 -13.27 -5.43 -21.94
C TYR A 109 -14.43 -5.89 -21.05
N ASN A 110 -15.54 -6.28 -21.68
CA ASN A 110 -16.77 -6.66 -20.96
C ASN A 110 -16.65 -7.93 -20.11
N PHE A 111 -15.65 -8.78 -20.35
CA PHE A 111 -15.38 -10.00 -19.62
C PHE A 111 -13.87 -10.12 -19.42
N ILE A 112 -13.45 -10.29 -18.17
CA ILE A 112 -12.03 -10.38 -17.80
C ILE A 112 -11.79 -11.73 -17.14
N MET A 113 -10.80 -12.47 -17.65
CA MET A 113 -10.33 -13.71 -17.03
C MET A 113 -8.97 -13.46 -16.38
N LEU A 114 -8.86 -13.81 -15.10
CA LEU A 114 -7.62 -13.83 -14.35
C LEU A 114 -7.20 -15.29 -14.16
N ASP A 115 -6.07 -15.66 -14.75
CA ASP A 115 -5.43 -16.95 -14.51
C ASP A 115 -4.33 -16.76 -13.45
N GLU A 116 -3.97 -17.83 -12.74
CA GLU A 116 -3.00 -17.81 -11.64
C GLU A 116 -3.27 -16.70 -10.60
N PHE A 117 -4.53 -16.54 -10.20
CA PHE A 117 -4.96 -15.43 -9.34
C PHE A 117 -4.24 -15.39 -7.99
N GLN A 118 -3.73 -16.52 -7.50
CA GLN A 118 -2.94 -16.59 -6.28
C GLN A 118 -1.65 -15.75 -6.32
N ASP A 119 -1.09 -15.53 -7.51
CA ASP A 119 0.13 -14.73 -7.71
C ASP A 119 -0.15 -13.24 -7.93
N THR A 120 -1.43 -12.84 -7.93
CA THR A 120 -1.84 -11.45 -8.18
C THR A 120 -1.65 -10.58 -6.94
N ASN A 121 -0.92 -9.48 -7.09
CA ASN A 121 -0.73 -8.49 -6.03
C ASN A 121 -1.90 -7.48 -5.96
N PRO A 122 -2.03 -6.70 -4.87
CA PRO A 122 -3.13 -5.74 -4.70
C PRO A 122 -3.24 -4.67 -5.80
N ALA A 123 -2.12 -4.21 -6.37
CA ALA A 123 -2.14 -3.21 -7.43
C ALA A 123 -2.68 -3.81 -8.74
N GLN A 124 -2.24 -5.00 -9.11
CA GLN A 124 -2.75 -5.73 -10.28
C GLN A 124 -4.26 -5.98 -10.15
N PHE A 125 -4.71 -6.46 -9.00
CA PHE A 125 -6.14 -6.67 -8.77
C PHE A 125 -6.93 -5.36 -8.84
N LYS A 126 -6.39 -4.26 -8.28
CA LYS A 126 -7.02 -2.94 -8.36
C LYS A 126 -7.22 -2.46 -9.80
N LEU A 127 -6.24 -2.70 -10.66
CA LEU A 127 -6.35 -2.37 -12.09
C LEU A 127 -7.50 -3.14 -12.75
N VAL A 128 -7.62 -4.44 -12.48
CA VAL A 128 -8.71 -5.28 -13.01
C VAL A 128 -10.07 -4.77 -12.52
N GLN A 129 -10.18 -4.44 -11.24
CA GLN A 129 -11.40 -3.85 -10.69
C GLN A 129 -11.80 -2.59 -11.44
N LEU A 130 -10.87 -1.65 -11.66
CA LEU A 130 -11.15 -0.42 -12.41
C LEU A 130 -11.60 -0.67 -13.85
N LEU A 131 -11.04 -1.69 -14.51
CA LEU A 131 -11.41 -2.06 -15.88
C LEU A 131 -12.77 -2.77 -15.96
N SER A 132 -13.20 -3.43 -14.90
CA SER A 132 -14.49 -4.13 -14.84
C SER A 132 -15.64 -3.29 -14.27
N ASP A 133 -15.31 -2.17 -13.62
CA ASP A 133 -16.23 -1.29 -12.90
C ASP A 133 -16.94 -0.31 -13.85
N HIS A 134 -18.00 -0.81 -14.49
CA HIS A 134 -18.87 -0.06 -15.38
C HIS A 134 -20.31 0.03 -14.83
N PRO A 135 -20.98 1.20 -14.92
CA PRO A 135 -22.34 1.39 -14.39
C PRO A 135 -23.38 0.41 -14.95
N VAL A 136 -23.24 -0.02 -16.22
CA VAL A 136 -24.14 -0.98 -16.87
C VAL A 136 -24.06 -2.37 -16.24
N ASN A 137 -22.98 -2.69 -15.52
CA ASN A 137 -22.83 -3.95 -14.83
C ASN A 137 -23.52 -3.96 -13.45
N GLU A 138 -24.18 -2.86 -13.03
CA GLU A 138 -24.96 -2.75 -11.78
C GLU A 138 -24.20 -3.23 -10.52
N GLY A 139 -22.89 -2.97 -10.45
CA GLY A 139 -22.04 -3.41 -9.36
C GLY A 139 -21.68 -4.90 -9.39
N ARG A 140 -21.91 -5.59 -10.52
CA ARG A 140 -21.57 -6.99 -10.76
C ARG A 140 -20.54 -7.11 -11.90
N PRO A 141 -19.26 -6.87 -11.62
CA PRO A 141 -18.22 -6.96 -12.64
C PRO A 141 -18.10 -8.39 -13.18
N ASN A 142 -17.98 -8.54 -14.50
CA ASN A 142 -17.84 -9.83 -15.16
C ASN A 142 -16.37 -10.30 -15.12
N ILE A 143 -15.91 -10.68 -13.94
CA ILE A 143 -14.57 -11.24 -13.74
C ILE A 143 -14.67 -12.74 -13.45
N LEU A 144 -13.88 -13.53 -14.17
CA LEU A 144 -13.63 -14.93 -13.86
C LEU A 144 -12.18 -15.06 -13.36
N ALA A 145 -11.99 -15.46 -12.11
CA ALA A 145 -10.66 -15.73 -11.57
C ALA A 145 -10.45 -17.24 -11.37
N VAL A 146 -9.29 -17.74 -11.79
CA VAL A 146 -8.84 -19.12 -11.65
C VAL A 146 -7.50 -19.10 -10.91
N GLY A 147 -7.33 -19.99 -9.94
CA GLY A 147 -6.11 -20.11 -9.16
C GLY A 147 -6.12 -21.33 -8.25
N ASP A 148 -4.96 -21.63 -7.68
CA ASP A 148 -4.73 -22.78 -6.79
C ASP A 148 -4.29 -22.30 -5.38
N ASP A 149 -5.16 -22.51 -4.39
CA ASP A 149 -4.95 -22.11 -3.00
C ASP A 149 -3.76 -22.86 -2.36
N ASP A 150 -3.47 -24.10 -2.81
CA ASP A 150 -2.36 -24.92 -2.30
C ASP A 150 -0.98 -24.44 -2.82
N GLN A 151 -0.96 -23.60 -3.87
CA GLN A 151 0.26 -23.01 -4.44
C GLN A 151 0.54 -21.58 -3.97
N ALA A 152 -0.29 -21.00 -3.10
CA ALA A 152 -0.11 -19.66 -2.52
C ALA A 152 1.08 -19.55 -1.52
N ILE A 153 2.06 -20.43 -1.61
CA ILE A 153 3.23 -20.57 -0.71
C ILE A 153 4.23 -19.40 -0.88
N TYR A 154 3.98 -18.46 -1.80
CA TYR A 154 4.78 -17.25 -2.05
C TYR A 154 4.31 -15.98 -1.30
N ALA A 155 3.71 -16.13 -0.12
CA ALA A 155 3.38 -15.00 0.78
C ALA A 155 4.58 -14.07 1.12
N PHE A 156 5.82 -14.49 0.83
CA PHE A 156 7.04 -13.70 1.02
C PHE A 156 7.34 -12.67 -0.09
N GLN A 157 6.57 -12.62 -1.19
CA GLN A 157 6.72 -11.61 -2.27
C GLN A 157 5.56 -10.59 -2.34
N GLY A 158 4.68 -10.54 -1.35
CA GLY A 158 3.61 -9.54 -1.28
C GLY A 158 2.31 -9.93 -1.99
N ALA A 159 2.16 -11.20 -2.37
CA ALA A 159 0.85 -11.79 -2.62
C ALA A 159 0.17 -12.01 -1.26
N GLU A 160 -0.82 -11.18 -0.91
CA GLU A 160 -1.65 -11.43 0.27
C GLU A 160 -2.67 -12.53 -0.05
N HIS A 161 -2.68 -13.57 0.78
CA HIS A 161 -3.73 -14.59 0.89
C HIS A 161 -5.16 -13.98 0.99
N ALA A 162 -5.27 -12.68 1.28
CA ALA A 162 -6.51 -11.92 1.36
C ALA A 162 -7.24 -11.71 0.02
N ASN A 163 -6.56 -11.81 -1.13
CA ASN A 163 -7.18 -11.54 -2.43
C ASN A 163 -8.25 -12.58 -2.81
N MET A 164 -8.00 -13.86 -2.56
CA MET A 164 -8.97 -14.94 -2.79
C MET A 164 -10.17 -14.85 -1.83
N ALA A 165 -9.91 -14.63 -0.53
CA ALA A 165 -10.97 -14.49 0.47
C ALA A 165 -11.80 -13.19 0.28
N GLY A 166 -11.20 -12.14 -0.29
CA GLY A 166 -11.84 -10.86 -0.59
C GLY A 166 -12.70 -10.87 -1.85
N PHE A 167 -12.34 -11.69 -2.85
CA PHE A 167 -13.07 -11.78 -4.12
C PHE A 167 -14.53 -12.22 -3.92
N ALA A 168 -14.80 -13.16 -3.00
CA ALA A 168 -16.17 -13.63 -2.72
C ALA A 168 -17.10 -12.56 -2.08
N LYS A 169 -16.55 -11.42 -1.65
CA LYS A 169 -17.33 -10.28 -1.09
C LYS A 169 -17.56 -9.17 -2.11
N HIS A 170 -17.11 -9.32 -3.35
CA HIS A 170 -17.35 -8.37 -4.45
C HIS A 170 -18.31 -8.97 -5.48
#